data_AF-A0A4V2A8Q5-F1
#
_entry.id   AF-A0A4V2A8Q5-F1
#
_cell.length_a   1.000
_cell.length_b   1.000
_cell.length_c   1.000
_cell.angle_alpha   90.00
_cell.angle_beta   90.00
_cell.angle_gamma   90.00
#
_symmetry.space_group_name_H-M   'P 1'
#
loop_
_entity.id
_entity.type
_entity.pdbx_description
1 polymer ?
#
loop_
_entity_poly.entity_id
_entity_poly.type
_entity_poly.pdbx_seq_one_letter_code
_entity_poly.pdbx_strand_id
1 'polypeptide(L)'
;MSKLLLVDTTLLKKAALVYRAINHPLRLKILQYLHKHKECPVTTIYTTLGLVQSVASQHLAILRRAGLVKTGILLKNSWQDWL
;
A
#
# COMPACT_ATOMS: atom_id res chain seq x y z
N MET A 1 4.14 -33.55 -28.48
CA MET A 1 5.05 -33.46 -27.30
C MET A 1 4.64 -32.25 -26.47
N SER A 2 4.12 -32.47 -25.27
CA SER A 2 3.71 -31.41 -24.34
C SER A 2 4.92 -30.59 -23.90
N LYS A 3 4.85 -29.27 -24.06
CA LYS A 3 5.89 -28.35 -23.59
C LYS A 3 5.93 -28.40 -22.06
N LEU A 4 7.03 -28.91 -21.50
CA LEU A 4 7.29 -28.82 -20.05
C LEU A 4 7.46 -27.34 -19.69
N LEU A 5 6.51 -26.80 -18.93
CA LEU A 5 6.58 -25.46 -18.39
C LEU A 5 7.54 -25.47 -17.19
N LEU A 6 8.78 -25.04 -17.41
CA LEU A 6 9.69 -24.68 -16.35
C LEU A 6 9.23 -23.34 -15.76
N VAL A 7 8.58 -23.38 -14.60
CA VAL A 7 8.11 -22.19 -13.89
C VAL A 7 9.05 -21.91 -12.72
N ASP A 8 9.56 -20.68 -12.66
CA ASP A 8 10.27 -20.20 -11.47
C ASP A 8 9.29 -20.05 -10.31
N THR A 9 9.34 -21.01 -9.38
CA THR A 9 8.47 -21.04 -8.20
C THR A 9 8.73 -19.88 -7.23
N THR A 10 9.94 -19.31 -7.24
CA THR A 10 10.28 -18.15 -6.40
C THR A 10 9.61 -16.90 -6.93
N LEU A 11 9.69 -16.66 -8.24
CA LEU A 11 8.98 -15.56 -8.90
C LEU A 11 7.47 -15.71 -8.71
N LEU A 12 6.93 -16.92 -8.88
CA LEU A 12 5.51 -17.20 -8.69
C LEU A 12 5.03 -16.88 -7.27
N LYS A 13 5.80 -17.27 -6.24
CA LYS A 13 5.49 -16.94 -4.84
C LYS A 13 5.49 -15.43 -4.60
N LYS A 14 6.45 -14.69 -5.15
CA LYS A 14 6.49 -13.22 -5.05
C LYS A 14 5.27 -12.58 -5.72
N ALA A 15 4.95 -13.01 -6.94
CA ALA A 15 3.77 -12.53 -7.67
C ALA A 15 2.46 -12.82 -6.92
N ALA A 16 2.32 -14.02 -6.35
CA ALA A 16 1.15 -14.41 -5.56
C ALA A 16 1.00 -13.54 -4.30
N LEU A 17 2.10 -13.18 -3.62
CA LEU A 17 2.07 -12.28 -2.47
C LEU A 17 1.58 -10.88 -2.84
N VAL A 18 2.10 -10.32 -3.93
CA VAL A 18 1.67 -9.01 -4.45
C VAL A 18 0.20 -9.06 -4.86
N TYR A 19 -0.19 -10.08 -5.61
CA TYR A 19 -1.58 -10.27 -6.04
C TYR A 19 -2.54 -10.36 -4.84
N ARG A 20 -2.20 -11.16 -3.83
CA ARG A 20 -2.99 -11.26 -2.59
C ARG A 20 -3.10 -9.91 -1.87
N ALA A 21 -2.05 -9.10 -1.88
CA ALA A 21 -2.05 -7.78 -1.27
C ALA A 21 -2.90 -6.77 -2.04
N ILE A 22 -3.01 -6.85 -3.37
CA ILE A 22 -3.89 -5.95 -4.14
C ILE A 22 -5.33 -6.46 -4.25
N ASN A 23 -5.60 -7.77 -4.13
CA ASN A 23 -6.93 -8.37 -4.27
C ASN A 23 -7.84 -8.14 -3.04
N HIS A 24 -7.99 -6.88 -2.63
CA HIS A 24 -8.97 -6.45 -1.64
C HIS A 24 -9.42 -5.04 -1.96
N PRO A 25 -10.74 -4.78 -2.02
CA PRO A 25 -11.28 -3.53 -2.54
C PRO A 25 -10.78 -2.30 -1.76
N LEU A 26 -10.67 -2.41 -0.43
CA LEU A 26 -10.14 -1.32 0.38
C LEU A 26 -8.65 -1.03 0.13
N ARG A 27 -7.84 -2.06 -0.14
CA ARG A 27 -6.41 -1.86 -0.43
C ARG A 27 -6.22 -1.21 -1.79
N LEU A 28 -7.05 -1.57 -2.78
CA LEU A 28 -7.10 -0.85 -4.06
C LEU A 28 -7.50 0.61 -3.88
N LYS A 29 -8.52 0.93 -3.07
CA LYS A 29 -8.90 2.32 -2.75
C LYS A 29 -7.76 3.10 -2.11
N ILE A 30 -7.06 2.51 -1.13
CA ILE A 30 -5.88 3.11 -0.49
C ILE A 30 -4.77 3.37 -1.51
N LEU A 31 -4.46 2.39 -2.37
CA LEU A 31 -3.45 2.54 -3.41
C LEU A 31 -3.82 3.61 -4.45
N GLN A 32 -5.09 3.68 -4.87
CA GLN A 32 -5.59 4.71 -5.78
C GLN A 32 -5.49 6.11 -5.14
N TYR A 33 -5.80 6.22 -3.85
CA TYR A 33 -5.67 7.46 -3.12
C TYR A 33 -4.20 7.90 -3.07
N LEU A 34 -3.29 7.01 -2.66
CA LEU A 34 -1.84 7.26 -2.60
C LEU A 34 -1.27 7.60 -3.98
N HIS A 35 -1.70 6.92 -5.04
CA HIS A 35 -1.27 7.21 -6.41
C HIS A 35 -1.59 8.65 -6.83
N LYS A 36 -2.75 9.17 -6.40
CA LYS A 36 -3.16 10.56 -6.66
C LYS A 36 -2.40 11.61 -5.82
N HIS A 37 -1.99 11.27 -4.60
CA HIS A 37 -1.47 12.24 -3.62
C HIS A 37 0.03 12.11 -3.35
N LYS A 38 0.71 11.12 -3.96
CA LYS A 38 2.14 10.76 -3.82
C LYS A 38 2.54 10.36 -2.40
N GLU A 39 2.52 11.31 -1.46
CA GLU A 39 2.84 11.12 -0.06
C GLU A 39 1.75 11.77 0.79
N CYS A 40 1.28 11.05 1.80
CA CYS A 40 0.29 11.60 2.72
C CYS A 40 0.42 10.96 4.11
N PRO A 41 0.09 11.70 5.17
CA PRO A 41 -0.06 11.14 6.50
C PRO A 41 -1.08 10.01 6.54
N VAL A 42 -0.85 9.02 7.39
CA VAL A 42 -1.82 7.94 7.64
C VAL A 42 -3.15 8.50 8.16
N THR A 43 -3.09 9.61 8.91
CA THR A 43 -4.27 10.34 9.40
C THR A 43 -5.17 10.78 8.28
N THR A 44 -4.62 11.43 7.25
CA THR A 44 -5.36 11.86 6.07
C THR A 44 -6.01 10.69 5.33
N ILE A 45 -5.35 9.53 5.27
CA ILE A 45 -5.90 8.34 4.60
C ILE A 45 -7.17 7.86 5.31
N TYR A 46 -7.11 7.62 6.62
CA TYR A 46 -8.26 7.04 7.32
C TYR A 46 -9.40 8.03 7.50
N THR A 47 -9.13 9.34 7.63
CA THR A 47 -10.20 10.35 7.68
C THR A 47 -10.87 10.51 6.33
N THR A 48 -10.10 10.64 5.23
CA THR A 48 -10.65 10.87 3.89
C THR A 48 -11.42 9.67 3.35
N LEU A 49 -10.96 8.46 3.66
CA LEU A 49 -11.61 7.22 3.21
C LEU A 49 -12.71 6.74 4.17
N GLY A 50 -12.99 7.47 5.27
CA GLY A 50 -14.00 7.11 6.26
C GLY A 50 -13.70 5.78 6.98
N LEU A 51 -12.43 5.52 7.26
CA LEU A 51 -11.95 4.27 7.86
C LEU A 51 -11.66 4.46 9.34
N VAL A 52 -11.89 3.39 10.11
CA VAL A 52 -11.31 3.28 11.44
C VAL A 52 -9.78 3.20 11.31
N GLN A 53 -9.06 3.95 12.14
CA GLN A 53 -7.59 4.01 12.12
C GLN A 53 -6.94 2.63 12.22
N SER A 54 -7.43 1.74 13.09
CA SER A 54 -6.89 0.38 13.24
C SER A 54 -7.02 -0.45 11.96
N VAL A 55 -8.16 -0.35 11.28
CA VAL A 55 -8.42 -1.00 9.99
C VAL A 55 -7.47 -0.44 8.92
N ALA A 56 -7.34 0.88 8.83
CA ALA A 56 -6.41 1.52 7.89
C ALA A 56 -4.95 1.08 8.16
N SER A 57 -4.53 1.05 9.42
CA SER A 57 -3.19 0.61 9.83
C SER A 57 -2.92 -0.85 9.44
N GLN A 58 -3.89 -1.74 9.66
CA GLN A 58 -3.78 -3.14 9.26
C GLN A 58 -3.61 -3.29 7.75
N HIS A 59 -4.41 -2.58 6.96
CA HIS A 59 -4.30 -2.61 5.50
C HIS A 59 -2.96 -2.06 4.99
N LEU A 60 -2.49 -0.94 5.55
CA LEU A 60 -1.19 -0.37 5.23
C LEU A 60 -0.03 -1.30 5.60
N ALA A 61 -0.14 -2.04 6.72
CA ALA A 61 0.86 -3.04 7.10
C ALA A 61 0.93 -4.22 6.12
N ILE A 62 -0.20 -4.66 5.56
CA ILE A 62 -0.24 -5.69 4.51
C ILE A 62 0.43 -5.16 3.24
N LEU A 63 0.05 -3.96 2.80
CA LEU A 63 0.63 -3.33 1.60
C LEU A 63 2.13 -3.12 1.73
N ARG A 64 2.61 -2.69 2.91
CA ARG A 64 4.04 -2.49 3.19
C ARG A 64 4.83 -3.80 3.14
N ARG A 65 4.30 -4.88 3.74
CA ARG A 65 4.93 -6.21 3.66
C ARG A 65 5.01 -6.75 2.23
N ALA A 66 4.06 -6.37 1.38
CA ALA A 66 4.08 -6.70 -0.05
C ALA A 66 4.95 -5.76 -0.90
N GLY A 67 5.61 -4.75 -0.29
CA GLY A 67 6.46 -3.78 -0.99
C GLY A 67 5.69 -2.74 -1.82
N LEU A 68 4.37 -2.63 -1.64
CA LEU A 68 3.51 -1.75 -2.43
C LEU A 68 3.47 -0.30 -1.92
N VAL A 69 3.79 -0.09 -0.64
CA VAL A 69 3.86 1.24 -0.01
C VAL A 69 5.09 1.30 0.90
N LYS A 70 5.62 2.51 1.09
CA LYS A 70 6.71 2.80 2.03
C LYS A 70 6.23 3.80 3.08
N THR A 71 6.86 3.78 4.25
CA THR A 71 6.60 4.74 5.31
C THR A 71 7.87 5.55 5.52
N GLY A 72 7.75 6.88 5.49
CA GLY A 72 8.82 7.82 5.79
C GLY A 72 8.38 8.79 6.88
N ILE A 73 9.36 9.43 7.52
CA ILE A 73 9.08 10.55 8.43
C ILE A 73 8.89 11.77 7.56
N LEU A 74 7.73 12.41 7.65
CA LEU A 74 7.58 13.77 7.16
C LEU A 74 8.29 14.69 8.15
N LEU A 75 9.54 15.05 7.84
CA LEU A 75 10.19 16.15 8.53
C LEU A 75 9.45 17.42 8.10
N LYS A 76 8.43 17.81 8.87
CA LYS A 76 7.81 19.14 8.77
C LYS A 76 8.84 20.18 9.22
N ASN A 77 9.78 20.53 8.35
CA ASN A 77 10.58 21.73 8.55
C ASN A 77 9.76 22.91 8.05
N SER A 78 8.87 23.46 8.88
CA SER A 78 8.18 24.71 8.57
C SER A 78 7.36 25.22 9.76
N TRP A 79 7.90 26.22 10.46
CA TRP A 79 7.11 27.18 11.24
C TRP A 79 6.26 28.11 10.33
N GLN A 80 6.17 27.83 9.02
CA GLN A 80 5.52 28.66 8.00
C GLN A 80 4.19 28.07 7.51
N ASP A 81 3.71 26.95 8.08
CA ASP A 81 2.39 26.37 7.75
C ASP A 81 1.23 27.00 8.55
N TRP A 82 1.51 27.97 9.43
CA TRP A 82 0.54 28.68 10.28
C TRP A 82 0.41 30.19 9.98
N LEU A 83 0.97 30.65 8.85
CA LEU A 83 0.77 31.98 8.27
C LEU A 83 0.21 31.85 6.85
#